data_AF-A0A9P5WFJ4-F1
#
_entry.id   AF-A0A9P5WFJ4-F1
#
_cell.length_a   1.000
_cell.length_b   1.000
_cell.length_c   1.000
_cell.angle_alpha   90.00
_cell.angle_beta   90.00
_cell.angle_gamma   90.00
#
_symmetry.space_group_name_H-M   'P 1'
#
loop_
_entity.id
_entity.type
_entity.pdbx_description
1 polymer ?
#
loop_
_entity_poly.entity_id
_entity_poly.type
_entity_poly.pdbx_seq_one_letter_code
_entity_poly.pdbx_strand_id
1 'polypeptide(L)'
;MSNTQPIPESPLFVLIVGAGLGGLMLGTILENANIPCGYDCLLVSRPKLHDLLRQRVPDHKISVGKKVLRQDEHDGKVTAYCSDDTMYECSVLVGADGAYSAVRQNIYKQLDDEGKLPLSYKAPFTIGYTTIVGTASHLNPERYPELNDKCSHFRIIFGNKNDSSYAVTVPDNKICWALQIQTSESKSEDENLDWGQESLDTMIKEFEESPCAYGGTMKDIFDATLKKLISKTFLEEKVFRTWYHGRSVLIGDACHKILPGAGQGAGLAFRDAVVLANCLYNMKDNSFKSIKSAFDNYYKQRYPEAEMQLKKSAYSSKIMFGQVYNVNSLNEME
;
A
#
# COMPACT_ATOMS: atom_id res chain seq x y z
N MET A 1 -9.75 -37.94 -13.05
CA MET A 1 -10.93 -38.55 -12.42
C MET A 1 -11.65 -37.45 -11.65
N SER A 2 -12.89 -37.15 -12.01
CA SER A 2 -13.69 -36.06 -11.42
C SER A 2 -13.98 -36.36 -9.95
N ASN A 3 -13.44 -35.57 -9.06
CA ASN A 3 -13.68 -35.69 -7.62
C ASN A 3 -14.95 -34.92 -7.26
N THR A 4 -16.11 -35.44 -7.66
CA THR A 4 -17.40 -34.97 -7.17
C THR A 4 -17.66 -35.66 -5.84
N GLN A 5 -17.55 -34.92 -4.74
CA GLN A 5 -18.05 -35.41 -3.45
C GLN A 5 -19.54 -35.73 -3.55
N PRO A 6 -20.02 -36.80 -2.89
CA PRO A 6 -21.42 -37.17 -2.92
C PRO A 6 -22.27 -36.04 -2.31
N ILE A 7 -23.29 -35.61 -3.05
CA ILE A 7 -24.32 -34.69 -2.55
C ILE A 7 -25.07 -35.42 -1.44
N PRO A 8 -25.22 -34.86 -0.23
CA PRO A 8 -25.99 -35.47 0.84
C PRO A 8 -27.44 -35.74 0.38
N GLU A 9 -27.97 -36.92 0.70
CA GLU A 9 -29.30 -37.39 0.27
C GLU A 9 -30.48 -36.56 0.82
N SER A 10 -30.21 -35.61 1.72
CA SER A 10 -31.18 -34.64 2.23
C SER A 10 -30.64 -33.20 2.11
N PRO A 11 -31.42 -32.25 1.55
CA PRO A 11 -31.00 -30.85 1.50
C PRO A 11 -30.92 -30.28 2.91
N LEU A 12 -29.84 -29.55 3.21
CA LEU A 12 -29.64 -28.86 4.47
C LEU A 12 -30.75 -27.81 4.67
N PHE A 13 -31.56 -27.96 5.72
CA PHE A 13 -32.57 -26.97 6.09
C PHE A 13 -32.03 -26.05 7.20
N VAL A 14 -31.96 -24.75 6.92
CA VAL A 14 -31.50 -23.73 7.89
C VAL A 14 -32.61 -22.71 8.14
N LEU A 15 -33.02 -22.58 9.41
CA LEU A 15 -33.94 -21.52 9.86
C LEU A 15 -33.15 -20.38 10.50
N ILE A 16 -33.25 -19.18 9.94
CA ILE A 16 -32.63 -17.96 10.49
C ILE A 16 -33.68 -17.16 11.24
N VAL A 17 -33.49 -16.97 12.54
CA VAL A 17 -34.39 -16.19 13.39
C VAL A 17 -33.82 -14.78 13.59
N GLY A 18 -34.44 -13.80 12.93
CA GLY A 18 -34.12 -12.37 13.04
C GLY A 18 -33.55 -11.76 11.75
N ALA A 19 -34.17 -10.67 11.28
CA ALA A 19 -33.78 -9.95 10.05
C ALA A 19 -32.80 -8.80 10.30
N GLY A 20 -31.92 -8.93 11.31
CA GLY A 20 -30.79 -8.01 11.49
C GLY A 20 -29.69 -8.25 10.45
N LEU A 21 -28.70 -7.36 10.38
CA LEU A 21 -27.62 -7.44 9.37
C LEU A 21 -26.94 -8.82 9.31
N GLY A 22 -26.68 -9.44 10.47
CA GLY A 22 -26.09 -10.79 10.52
C GLY A 22 -27.01 -11.89 9.99
N GLY A 23 -28.30 -11.83 10.30
CA GLY A 23 -29.28 -12.81 9.82
C GLY A 23 -29.57 -12.68 8.32
N LEU A 24 -29.67 -11.45 7.81
CA LEU A 24 -29.85 -11.18 6.37
C LEU A 24 -28.60 -11.58 5.56
N MET A 25 -27.39 -11.33 6.08
CA MET A 25 -26.15 -11.72 5.42
C MET A 25 -26.00 -13.25 5.36
N LEU A 26 -26.27 -13.95 6.46
CA LEU A 26 -26.25 -15.42 6.50
C LEU A 26 -27.29 -16.02 5.54
N GLY A 27 -28.51 -15.47 5.50
CA GLY A 27 -29.55 -15.92 4.57
C GLY A 27 -29.18 -15.71 3.11
N THR A 28 -28.55 -14.58 2.79
CA THR A 28 -28.08 -14.27 1.43
C THR A 28 -26.95 -15.21 0.99
N ILE A 29 -26.02 -15.56 1.89
CA ILE A 29 -24.94 -16.51 1.60
C ILE A 29 -25.49 -17.91 1.37
N LEU A 30 -26.41 -18.36 2.23
CA LEU A 30 -26.95 -19.73 2.18
C LEU A 30 -27.85 -19.98 0.97
N GLU A 31 -28.59 -18.96 0.46
CA GLU A 31 -29.38 -19.15 -0.76
C GLU A 31 -28.55 -19.09 -2.05
N ASN A 32 -27.44 -18.35 -2.03
CA ASN A 32 -26.53 -18.28 -3.17
C ASN A 32 -25.41 -19.33 -3.04
N ALA A 33 -25.74 -20.56 -2.60
CA ALA A 33 -24.84 -21.64 -2.14
C ALA A 33 -23.67 -22.07 -3.07
N ASN A 34 -23.38 -21.34 -4.15
CA ASN A 34 -22.16 -21.41 -4.95
C ASN A 34 -21.23 -20.19 -4.81
N ILE A 35 -21.45 -19.30 -3.84
CA ILE A 35 -20.54 -18.17 -3.57
C ILE A 35 -19.65 -18.55 -2.38
N PRO A 36 -18.34 -18.79 -2.58
CA PRO A 36 -17.38 -18.77 -1.48
C PRO A 36 -17.56 -17.44 -0.74
N CYS A 37 -17.89 -17.48 0.54
CA CYS A 37 -18.07 -16.27 1.32
C CYS A 37 -16.73 -15.52 1.45
N GLY A 38 -16.57 -14.49 0.62
CA GLY A 38 -15.39 -13.63 0.50
C GLY A 38 -15.34 -13.04 -0.92
N TYR A 39 -14.92 -11.79 -1.09
CA TYR A 39 -14.53 -11.33 -2.44
C TYR A 39 -13.23 -12.03 -2.81
N ASP A 40 -13.09 -12.46 -4.06
CA ASP A 40 -11.81 -13.01 -4.55
C ASP A 40 -10.67 -12.02 -4.29
N CYS A 41 -9.54 -12.53 -3.80
CA CYS A 41 -8.34 -11.72 -3.69
C CYS A 41 -7.79 -11.47 -5.09
N LEU A 42 -8.07 -10.29 -5.64
CA LEU A 42 -7.60 -9.91 -6.96
C LEU A 42 -6.20 -9.31 -6.89
N LEU A 43 -5.25 -9.96 -7.53
CA LEU A 43 -3.93 -9.41 -7.79
C LEU A 43 -3.96 -8.65 -9.12
N VAL A 44 -3.58 -7.37 -9.09
CA VAL A 44 -3.50 -6.52 -10.28
C VAL A 44 -2.16 -5.79 -10.30
N SER A 45 -1.53 -5.71 -11.48
CA SER A 45 -0.31 -4.93 -11.59
C SER A 45 -0.60 -3.44 -11.41
N ARG A 46 0.27 -2.73 -10.70
CA ARG A 46 0.12 -1.28 -10.46
C ARG A 46 -0.07 -0.47 -11.75
N PRO A 47 0.68 -0.70 -12.85
CA PRO A 47 0.46 0.00 -14.11
C PRO A 47 -0.95 -0.26 -14.67
N LYS A 48 -1.42 -1.51 -14.65
CA LYS A 48 -2.75 -1.85 -15.15
C LYS A 48 -3.86 -1.20 -14.34
N LEU A 49 -3.75 -1.22 -13.01
CA LEU A 49 -4.71 -0.56 -12.12
C LEU A 49 -4.73 0.96 -12.36
N HIS A 50 -3.55 1.57 -12.49
CA HIS A 50 -3.43 2.99 -12.80
C HIS A 50 -4.09 3.33 -14.14
N ASP A 51 -3.84 2.55 -15.19
CA ASP A 51 -4.46 2.77 -16.50
C ASP A 51 -5.99 2.64 -16.46
N LEU A 52 -6.50 1.63 -15.76
CA LEU A 52 -7.94 1.42 -15.59
C LEU A 52 -8.61 2.61 -14.88
N LEU A 53 -7.96 3.17 -13.85
CA LEU A 53 -8.46 4.36 -13.15
C LEU A 53 -8.33 5.62 -14.01
N ARG A 54 -7.20 5.80 -14.69
CA ARG A 54 -6.93 6.95 -15.57
C ARG A 54 -7.98 7.07 -16.67
N GLN A 55 -8.37 5.95 -17.27
CA GLN A 55 -9.41 5.90 -18.32
C GLN A 55 -10.79 6.39 -17.85
N ARG A 56 -11.04 6.47 -16.54
CA ARG A 56 -12.30 7.00 -15.98
C ARG A 56 -12.29 8.52 -15.79
N VAL A 57 -11.14 9.17 -15.93
CA VAL A 57 -11.00 10.62 -15.79
C VAL A 57 -10.76 11.23 -17.18
N PRO A 58 -11.54 12.23 -17.61
CA PRO A 58 -11.33 12.88 -18.90
C PRO A 58 -9.90 13.43 -19.04
N ASP A 59 -9.23 13.16 -20.16
CA ASP A 59 -7.80 13.50 -20.35
C ASP A 59 -7.49 14.99 -20.10
N HIS A 60 -8.39 15.91 -20.48
CA HIS A 60 -8.22 17.35 -20.26
C HIS A 60 -8.22 17.76 -18.77
N LYS A 61 -8.64 16.88 -17.85
CA LYS A 61 -8.60 17.10 -16.41
C LYS A 61 -7.30 16.60 -15.76
N ILE A 62 -6.43 15.94 -16.53
CA ILE A 62 -5.14 15.42 -16.06
C ILE A 62 -4.02 16.25 -16.71
N SER A 63 -3.28 16.98 -15.87
CA SER A 63 -2.06 17.67 -16.29
C SER A 63 -0.83 16.91 -15.82
N VAL A 64 -0.05 16.37 -16.76
CA VAL A 64 1.21 15.66 -16.48
C VAL A 64 2.41 16.59 -16.58
N GLY A 65 3.56 16.17 -16.05
CA GLY A 65 4.77 17.02 -16.00
C GLY A 65 4.69 18.18 -15.02
N LYS A 66 3.66 18.20 -14.15
CA LYS A 66 3.41 19.22 -13.14
C LYS A 66 3.81 18.71 -11.76
N LYS A 67 4.93 19.18 -11.21
CA LYS A 67 5.31 18.91 -9.81
C LYS A 67 4.99 20.13 -8.96
N VAL A 68 4.13 19.99 -7.95
CA VAL A 68 3.85 21.08 -6.99
C VAL A 68 5.08 21.30 -6.11
N LEU A 69 5.52 22.55 -6.00
CA LEU A 69 6.66 22.96 -5.18
C LEU A 69 6.21 23.76 -3.96
N ARG A 70 5.19 24.60 -4.16
CA ARG A 70 4.74 25.57 -3.17
C ARG A 70 3.23 25.73 -3.22
N GLN A 71 2.63 26.08 -2.09
CA GLN A 71 1.23 26.50 -2.04
C GLN A 71 1.07 27.75 -1.16
N ASP A 72 0.15 28.63 -1.55
CA ASP A 72 -0.25 29.78 -0.75
C ASP A 72 -1.75 29.83 -0.60
N GLU A 73 -2.23 30.30 0.56
CA GLU A 73 -3.65 30.60 0.77
C GLU A 73 -3.86 32.12 0.79
N HIS A 74 -4.75 32.62 -0.05
CA HIS A 74 -5.16 34.03 -0.12
C HIS A 74 -6.59 34.14 -0.62
N ASP A 75 -7.32 35.17 -0.18
CA ASP A 75 -8.67 35.51 -0.65
C ASP A 75 -9.67 34.33 -0.68
N GLY A 76 -9.56 33.43 0.30
CA GLY A 76 -10.43 32.25 0.39
C GLY A 76 -10.17 31.18 -0.67
N LYS A 77 -8.97 31.16 -1.26
CA LYS A 77 -8.51 30.16 -2.21
C LYS A 77 -7.09 29.73 -1.88
N VAL A 78 -6.68 28.59 -2.43
CA VAL A 78 -5.32 28.09 -2.38
C VAL A 78 -4.74 28.04 -3.80
N THR A 79 -3.52 28.52 -3.96
CA THR A 79 -2.79 28.48 -5.23
C THR A 79 -1.63 27.51 -5.13
N ALA A 80 -1.56 26.54 -6.03
CA ALA A 80 -0.44 25.62 -6.18
C ALA A 80 0.51 26.10 -7.28
N TYR A 81 1.79 26.19 -6.97
CA TYR A 81 2.85 26.59 -7.90
C TYR A 81 3.65 25.36 -8.34
N CYS A 82 3.72 25.15 -9.65
CA CYS A 82 4.35 23.99 -10.24
C CYS A 82 5.80 24.27 -10.68
N SER A 83 6.56 23.21 -10.88
CA SER A 83 7.97 23.24 -11.31
C SER A 83 8.22 23.79 -12.71
N ASP A 84 7.17 23.97 -13.50
CA ASP A 84 7.20 24.54 -14.85
C ASP A 84 6.62 25.95 -14.88
N ASP A 85 6.63 26.63 -13.72
CA ASP A 85 6.11 27.98 -13.48
C ASP A 85 4.60 28.15 -13.70
N THR A 86 3.87 27.07 -13.98
CA THR A 86 2.41 27.12 -14.03
C THR A 86 1.79 27.18 -12.64
N MET A 87 0.62 27.82 -12.55
CA MET A 87 -0.09 28.03 -11.30
C MET A 87 -1.55 27.59 -11.44
N TYR A 88 -2.09 27.01 -10.37
CA TYR A 88 -3.48 26.58 -10.31
C TYR A 88 -4.13 27.10 -9.04
N GLU A 89 -5.20 27.87 -9.20
CA GLU A 89 -5.99 28.41 -8.10
C GLU A 89 -7.24 27.54 -7.88
N CYS A 90 -7.52 27.15 -6.64
CA CYS A 90 -8.67 26.33 -6.29
C CYS A 90 -9.21 26.63 -4.89
N SER A 91 -10.43 26.16 -4.59
CA SER A 91 -11.02 26.30 -3.24
C SER A 91 -10.47 25.29 -2.23
N VAL A 92 -10.02 24.12 -2.72
CA VAL A 92 -9.47 23.00 -1.95
C VAL A 92 -8.31 22.39 -2.72
N LEU A 93 -7.18 22.17 -2.04
CA LEU A 93 -6.03 21.44 -2.56
C LEU A 93 -5.91 20.09 -1.85
N VAL A 94 -5.77 19.01 -2.63
CA VAL A 94 -5.61 17.65 -2.09
C VAL A 94 -4.22 17.13 -2.40
N GLY A 95 -3.42 16.87 -1.36
CA GLY A 95 -2.11 16.22 -1.46
C GLY A 95 -2.26 14.70 -1.52
N ALA A 96 -2.09 14.15 -2.73
CA ALA A 96 -2.03 12.72 -3.02
C ALA A 96 -0.67 12.33 -3.62
N ASP A 97 0.35 13.10 -3.31
CA ASP A 97 1.70 13.12 -3.90
C ASP A 97 2.71 12.22 -3.16
N GLY A 98 2.18 11.22 -2.44
CA GLY A 98 2.95 10.11 -1.90
C GLY A 98 3.76 10.42 -0.63
N ALA A 99 4.64 9.48 -0.28
CA ALA A 99 5.41 9.51 0.96
C ALA A 99 6.17 10.82 1.20
N TYR A 100 6.75 11.41 0.15
CA TYR A 100 7.53 12.66 0.22
C TYR A 100 6.72 13.87 -0.25
N SER A 101 5.44 13.92 0.15
CA SER A 101 4.48 14.96 -0.23
C SER A 101 4.99 16.39 -0.03
N ALA A 102 5.06 17.16 -1.12
CA ALA A 102 5.33 18.59 -1.10
C ALA A 102 4.16 19.36 -0.48
N VAL A 103 2.92 18.91 -0.69
CA VAL A 103 1.72 19.51 -0.06
C VAL A 103 1.81 19.40 1.45
N ARG A 104 2.18 18.23 1.99
CA ARG A 104 2.39 18.05 3.44
C ARG A 104 3.50 18.96 3.96
N GLN A 105 4.63 19.04 3.27
CA GLN A 105 5.74 19.91 3.68
C GLN A 105 5.31 21.37 3.74
N ASN A 106 4.51 21.85 2.78
CA ASN A 106 3.97 23.20 2.80
C ASN A 106 2.98 23.43 3.95
N ILE A 107 2.08 22.47 4.23
CA ILE A 107 1.20 22.52 5.42
C ILE A 107 2.04 22.66 6.71
N TYR A 108 3.14 21.91 6.81
CA TYR A 108 3.96 21.91 8.03
C TYR A 108 4.75 23.20 8.15
N LYS A 109 5.27 23.73 7.04
CA LYS A 109 5.89 25.05 7.01
C LYS A 109 4.94 26.13 7.52
N GLN A 110 3.70 26.16 7.01
CA GLN A 110 2.69 27.12 7.46
C GLN A 110 2.40 27.00 8.96
N LEU A 111 2.28 25.78 9.47
CA LEU A 111 2.09 25.54 10.90
C LEU A 111 3.31 25.93 11.75
N ASP A 112 4.53 25.76 11.24
CA ASP A 112 5.77 26.16 11.92
C ASP A 112 5.88 27.69 11.98
N ASP A 113 5.56 28.37 10.87
CA ASP A 113 5.50 29.83 10.77
C ASP A 113 4.43 30.42 11.72
N GLU A 114 3.33 29.68 11.97
CA GLU A 114 2.30 30.02 12.95
C GLU A 114 2.66 29.64 14.41
N GLY A 115 3.80 28.98 14.65
CA GLY A 115 4.20 28.48 15.97
C GLY A 115 3.35 27.32 16.49
N LYS A 116 2.67 26.59 15.60
CA LYS A 116 1.73 25.50 15.92
C LYS A 116 2.26 24.11 15.60
N LEU A 117 3.40 23.97 14.90
CA LEU A 117 3.96 22.66 14.54
C LEU A 117 4.76 22.07 15.72
N PRO A 118 4.34 20.93 16.30
CA PRO A 118 5.12 20.28 17.35
C PRO A 118 6.42 19.65 16.81
N LEU A 119 7.48 19.63 17.62
CA LEU A 119 8.79 19.07 17.23
C LEU A 119 8.72 17.60 16.80
N SER A 120 7.81 16.80 17.36
CA SER A 120 7.63 15.39 17.01
C SER A 120 7.29 15.16 15.52
N TYR A 121 6.82 16.18 14.80
CA TYR A 121 6.52 16.08 13.38
C TYR A 121 7.78 16.11 12.51
N LYS A 122 8.90 16.62 13.03
CA LYS A 122 10.21 16.65 12.38
C LYS A 122 10.98 15.32 12.51
N ALA A 123 10.46 14.33 13.24
CA ALA A 123 11.06 13.00 13.32
C ALA A 123 11.06 12.31 11.93
N PRO A 124 12.14 11.61 11.54
CA PRO A 124 12.20 10.92 10.26
C PRO A 124 11.20 9.76 10.18
N PHE A 125 11.06 9.15 9.00
CA PHE A 125 10.35 7.88 8.86
C PHE A 125 11.05 6.77 9.66
N THR A 126 10.27 5.82 10.16
CA THR A 126 10.84 4.58 10.71
C THR A 126 11.24 3.69 9.55
N ILE A 127 12.51 3.33 9.46
CA ILE A 127 13.04 2.36 8.49
C ILE A 127 13.30 1.05 9.22
N GLY A 128 12.60 -0.02 8.83
CA GLY A 128 12.75 -1.34 9.44
C GLY A 128 13.36 -2.40 8.52
N TYR A 129 13.23 -2.22 7.21
CA TYR A 129 13.58 -3.24 6.22
C TYR A 129 14.13 -2.63 4.94
N THR A 130 15.03 -3.35 4.29
CA THR A 130 15.39 -3.14 2.89
C THR A 130 14.69 -4.20 2.06
N THR A 131 14.15 -3.83 0.91
CA THR A 131 13.61 -4.79 -0.05
C THR A 131 14.18 -4.59 -1.44
N ILE A 132 14.36 -5.69 -2.15
CA ILE A 132 14.45 -5.72 -3.61
C ILE A 132 13.24 -6.45 -4.17
N VAL A 133 12.68 -5.93 -5.25
CA VAL A 133 11.49 -6.50 -5.89
C VAL A 133 11.68 -6.56 -7.40
N GLY A 134 11.04 -7.53 -8.04
CA GLY A 134 11.10 -7.68 -9.48
C GLY A 134 10.00 -8.57 -10.05
N THR A 135 10.02 -8.72 -11.38
CA THR A 135 9.12 -9.61 -12.10
C THR A 135 9.93 -10.43 -13.10
N ALA A 136 10.09 -11.72 -12.78
CA ALA A 136 10.63 -12.69 -13.72
C ALA A 136 9.59 -12.97 -14.81
N SER A 137 10.04 -13.07 -16.06
CA SER A 137 9.18 -13.23 -17.22
C SER A 137 9.68 -14.33 -18.15
N HIS A 138 8.81 -14.81 -19.04
CA HIS A 138 9.13 -15.86 -20.02
C HIS A 138 9.60 -17.17 -19.35
N LEU A 139 9.07 -17.48 -18.17
CA LEU A 139 9.43 -18.69 -17.44
C LEU A 139 8.84 -19.93 -18.13
N ASN A 140 9.53 -21.06 -18.02
CA ASN A 140 9.05 -22.32 -18.59
C ASN A 140 8.04 -23.00 -17.63
N PRO A 141 6.77 -23.20 -18.02
CA PRO A 141 5.77 -23.87 -17.18
C PRO A 141 6.08 -25.36 -16.90
N GLU A 142 6.93 -26.02 -17.69
CA GLU A 142 7.39 -27.38 -17.36
C GLU A 142 8.32 -27.36 -16.13
N ARG A 143 9.11 -26.30 -15.98
CA ARG A 143 9.99 -26.09 -14.82
C ARG A 143 9.23 -25.55 -13.61
N TYR A 144 8.22 -24.71 -13.85
CA TYR A 144 7.38 -24.11 -12.81
C TYR A 144 5.90 -24.43 -13.08
N PRO A 145 5.41 -25.62 -12.71
CA PRO A 145 4.07 -26.09 -13.03
C PRO A 145 2.94 -25.19 -12.52
N GLU A 146 3.16 -24.45 -11.44
CA GLU A 146 2.21 -23.49 -10.85
C GLU A 146 1.83 -22.35 -11.81
N LEU A 147 2.63 -22.11 -12.87
CA LEU A 147 2.29 -21.14 -13.92
C LEU A 147 1.10 -21.57 -14.78
N ASN A 148 0.78 -22.87 -14.81
CA ASN A 148 -0.37 -23.39 -15.56
C ASN A 148 -1.68 -23.34 -14.76
N ASP A 149 -1.62 -23.01 -13.47
CA ASP A 149 -2.81 -22.91 -12.64
C ASP A 149 -3.63 -21.67 -13.01
N LYS A 150 -4.95 -21.78 -12.87
CA LYS A 150 -5.86 -20.65 -13.03
C LYS A 150 -5.77 -19.68 -11.85
N CYS A 151 -5.35 -20.17 -10.68
CA CYS A 151 -5.17 -19.38 -9.48
C CYS A 151 -3.71 -18.92 -9.33
N SER A 152 -3.52 -17.69 -8.85
CA SER A 152 -2.21 -17.23 -8.39
C SER A 152 -1.80 -17.95 -7.11
N HIS A 153 -0.60 -18.50 -7.10
CA HIS A 153 0.01 -19.10 -5.92
C HIS A 153 0.88 -18.06 -5.24
N PHE A 154 0.72 -17.81 -3.94
CA PHE A 154 1.58 -16.91 -3.16
C PHE A 154 2.34 -17.73 -2.12
N ARG A 155 3.67 -17.63 -2.11
CA ARG A 155 4.53 -18.40 -1.19
C ARG A 155 5.59 -17.50 -0.57
N ILE A 156 5.86 -17.73 0.71
CA ILE A 156 6.91 -17.06 1.48
C ILE A 156 7.95 -18.11 1.88
N ILE A 157 9.23 -17.77 1.72
CA ILE A 157 10.36 -18.50 2.28
C ILE A 157 10.97 -17.64 3.37
N PHE A 158 11.05 -18.18 4.57
CA PHE A 158 11.81 -17.59 5.67
C PHE A 158 13.25 -18.03 5.57
N GLY A 159 14.17 -17.07 5.51
CA GLY A 159 15.60 -17.32 5.55
C GLY A 159 16.11 -17.52 6.97
N ASN A 160 17.43 -17.69 7.08
CA ASN A 160 18.11 -17.99 8.34
C ASN A 160 18.83 -16.77 8.94
N LYS A 161 18.79 -15.60 8.28
CA LYS A 161 19.57 -14.40 8.62
C LYS A 161 18.70 -13.13 8.68
N ASN A 162 17.55 -13.20 9.36
CA ASN A 162 16.55 -12.12 9.42
C ASN A 162 16.15 -11.61 8.02
N ASP A 163 16.04 -12.56 7.10
CA ASP A 163 15.67 -12.35 5.72
C ASP A 163 14.47 -13.22 5.38
N SER A 164 13.74 -12.80 4.35
CA SER A 164 12.68 -13.61 3.75
C SER A 164 12.57 -13.26 2.28
N SER A 165 11.98 -14.17 1.52
CA SER A 165 11.50 -13.86 0.18
C SER A 165 10.05 -14.28 0.05
N TYR A 166 9.32 -13.61 -0.84
CA TYR A 166 8.07 -14.13 -1.33
C TYR A 166 8.05 -14.13 -2.84
N ALA A 167 7.23 -15.01 -3.40
CA ALA A 167 6.95 -15.05 -4.81
C ALA A 167 5.47 -15.30 -5.05
N VAL A 168 4.96 -14.75 -6.16
CA VAL A 168 3.59 -14.92 -6.60
C VAL A 168 3.54 -15.19 -8.09
N THR A 169 2.84 -16.24 -8.50
CA THR A 169 2.59 -16.53 -9.92
C THR A 169 1.57 -15.55 -10.47
N VAL A 170 1.85 -15.00 -11.65
CA VAL A 170 0.94 -14.10 -12.36
C VAL A 170 0.83 -14.55 -13.82
N PRO A 171 -0.23 -14.14 -14.55
CA PRO A 171 -0.43 -14.53 -15.95
C PRO A 171 0.78 -14.22 -16.85
N ASP A 172 0.81 -14.87 -18.02
CA ASP A 172 1.86 -14.78 -19.04
C ASP A 172 3.22 -15.37 -18.62
N ASN A 173 3.21 -16.48 -17.87
CA ASN A 173 4.41 -17.18 -17.41
C ASN A 173 5.39 -16.26 -16.66
N LYS A 174 4.84 -15.54 -15.68
CA LYS A 174 5.57 -14.56 -14.88
C LYS A 174 5.49 -14.89 -13.40
N ILE A 175 6.54 -14.51 -12.67
CA ILE A 175 6.58 -14.57 -11.22
C ILE A 175 7.01 -13.19 -10.71
N CYS A 176 6.14 -12.55 -9.93
CA CYS A 176 6.53 -11.39 -9.14
C CYS A 176 7.20 -11.90 -7.87
N TRP A 177 8.34 -11.31 -7.52
CA TRP A 177 9.13 -11.75 -6.37
C TRP A 177 9.62 -10.54 -5.59
N ALA A 178 9.89 -10.79 -4.32
CA ALA A 178 10.54 -9.82 -3.47
C ALA A 178 11.42 -10.54 -2.46
N LEU A 179 12.51 -9.88 -2.10
CA LEU A 179 13.37 -10.25 -0.99
C LEU A 179 13.34 -9.10 0.02
N GLN A 180 13.23 -9.44 1.30
CA GLN A 180 13.25 -8.50 2.41
C GLN A 180 14.36 -8.88 3.37
N ILE A 181 15.08 -7.86 3.85
CA ILE A 181 16.12 -8.00 4.86
C ILE A 181 15.80 -7.01 5.97
N GLN A 182 15.76 -7.48 7.21
CA GLN A 182 15.63 -6.61 8.36
C GLN A 182 16.91 -5.79 8.55
N THR A 183 16.80 -4.47 8.57
CA THR A 183 17.96 -3.59 8.76
C THR A 183 18.25 -3.40 10.24
N SER A 184 19.52 -3.50 10.64
CA SER A 184 19.95 -3.38 12.03
C SER A 184 19.99 -1.94 12.56
N GLU A 185 19.87 -0.91 11.71
CA GLU A 185 20.02 0.50 12.11
C GLU A 185 19.00 1.42 11.42
N SER A 186 18.48 2.39 12.18
CA SER A 186 17.72 3.52 11.68
C SER A 186 18.65 4.43 10.87
N LYS A 187 18.72 4.23 9.56
CA LYS A 187 19.48 5.11 8.66
C LYS A 187 18.75 6.44 8.47
N SER A 188 19.52 7.53 8.34
CA SER A 188 18.99 8.90 8.19
C SER A 188 18.49 9.16 6.76
N GLU A 189 17.61 10.16 6.59
CA GLU A 189 17.02 10.53 5.27
C GLU A 189 18.07 10.89 4.20
N ASP A 190 19.24 11.42 4.58
CA ASP A 190 20.30 11.80 3.63
C ASP A 190 21.04 10.59 3.03
N GLU A 191 21.02 9.43 3.69
CA GLU A 191 21.60 8.18 3.16
C GLU A 191 20.66 7.43 2.21
N ASN A 192 19.40 7.88 2.07
CA ASN A 192 18.38 7.22 1.26
C ASN A 192 18.44 7.58 -0.24
N LEU A 193 19.21 8.60 -0.61
CA LEU A 193 19.11 9.21 -1.94
C LEU A 193 19.95 8.56 -3.04
N ASP A 194 20.91 7.67 -2.72
CA ASP A 194 21.64 6.96 -3.78
C ASP A 194 22.37 5.70 -3.25
N TRP A 195 21.66 4.56 -3.15
CA TRP A 195 22.34 3.26 -3.20
C TRP A 195 22.33 2.79 -4.65
N GLY A 196 23.32 3.23 -5.41
CA GLY A 196 23.48 2.93 -6.83
C GLY A 196 23.56 1.43 -7.17
N GLN A 197 23.71 1.13 -8.46
CA GLN A 197 23.70 -0.22 -9.04
C GLN A 197 24.60 -1.23 -8.29
N GLU A 198 25.74 -0.80 -7.74
CA GLU A 198 26.69 -1.64 -6.98
C GLU A 198 26.08 -2.27 -5.72
N SER A 199 25.17 -1.56 -5.05
CA SER A 199 24.47 -2.04 -3.85
C SER A 199 23.36 -3.04 -4.16
N LEU A 200 22.82 -2.98 -5.40
CA LEU A 200 21.85 -3.94 -5.90
C LEU A 200 22.55 -5.24 -6.33
N ASP A 201 23.63 -5.13 -7.11
CA ASP A 201 24.39 -6.31 -7.57
C ASP A 201 24.97 -7.10 -6.38
N THR A 202 25.38 -6.43 -5.30
CA THR A 202 25.82 -7.08 -4.05
C THR A 202 24.70 -7.91 -3.43
N MET A 203 23.49 -7.34 -3.31
CA MET A 203 22.35 -8.05 -2.73
C MET A 203 21.86 -9.18 -3.63
N ILE A 204 21.88 -9.00 -4.95
CA ILE A 204 21.58 -10.09 -5.89
C ILE A 204 22.55 -11.25 -5.64
N LYS A 205 23.87 -10.98 -5.66
CA LYS A 205 24.91 -11.99 -5.49
C LYS A 205 24.82 -12.73 -4.15
N GLU A 206 24.50 -12.03 -3.06
CA GLU A 206 24.35 -12.64 -1.73
C GLU A 206 23.22 -13.68 -1.71
N PHE A 207 22.15 -13.47 -2.49
CA PHE A 207 20.94 -14.29 -2.45
C PHE A 207 20.79 -15.23 -3.64
N GLU A 208 21.72 -15.26 -4.61
CA GLU A 208 21.64 -16.12 -5.81
C GLU A 208 21.41 -17.60 -5.46
N GLU A 209 22.06 -18.11 -4.43
CA GLU A 209 21.96 -19.51 -4.00
C GLU A 209 20.78 -19.78 -3.05
N SER A 210 20.03 -18.75 -2.66
CA SER A 210 18.87 -18.93 -1.79
C SER A 210 17.76 -19.70 -2.51
N PRO A 211 17.01 -20.57 -1.82
CA PRO A 211 15.91 -21.32 -2.44
C PRO A 211 14.84 -20.38 -3.02
N CYS A 212 14.30 -20.75 -4.18
CA CYS A 212 13.11 -20.09 -4.75
C CYS A 212 11.82 -20.84 -4.35
N ALA A 213 10.72 -20.08 -4.19
CA ALA A 213 9.43 -20.58 -3.70
C ALA A 213 8.76 -21.68 -4.55
N TYR A 214 9.17 -21.82 -5.81
CA TYR A 214 8.64 -22.82 -6.75
C TYR A 214 9.72 -23.80 -7.24
N GLY A 215 10.85 -23.87 -6.54
CA GLY A 215 11.99 -24.73 -6.87
C GLY A 215 13.11 -24.00 -7.61
N GLY A 216 14.31 -24.59 -7.58
CA GLY A 216 15.54 -23.93 -8.03
C GLY A 216 16.03 -22.88 -7.02
N THR A 217 16.81 -21.92 -7.51
CA THR A 217 17.37 -20.85 -6.68
C THR A 217 16.88 -19.48 -7.12
N MET A 218 17.10 -18.46 -6.29
CA MET A 218 16.79 -17.08 -6.66
C MET A 218 17.61 -16.61 -7.86
N LYS A 219 18.79 -17.20 -8.13
CA LYS A 219 19.54 -16.94 -9.37
C LYS A 219 18.70 -17.18 -10.62
N ASP A 220 17.94 -18.27 -10.67
CA ASP A 220 17.06 -18.57 -11.81
C ASP A 220 16.03 -17.46 -12.04
N ILE A 221 15.49 -16.92 -10.96
CA ILE A 221 14.52 -15.83 -10.98
C ILE A 221 15.17 -14.50 -11.37
N PHE A 222 16.36 -14.22 -10.86
CA PHE A 222 17.13 -13.01 -11.21
C PHE A 222 17.55 -13.01 -12.67
N ASP A 223 18.04 -14.13 -13.20
CA ASP A 223 18.42 -14.28 -14.61
C ASP A 223 17.22 -14.08 -15.55
N ALA A 224 16.02 -14.49 -15.11
CA ALA A 224 14.76 -14.28 -15.83
C ALA A 224 14.12 -12.88 -15.60
N THR A 225 14.75 -12.01 -14.81
CA THR A 225 14.26 -10.66 -14.52
C THR A 225 15.11 -9.62 -15.23
N LEU A 226 14.46 -8.70 -15.96
CA LEU A 226 15.19 -7.57 -16.56
C LEU A 226 15.78 -6.69 -15.46
N LYS A 227 17.11 -6.59 -15.38
CA LYS A 227 17.83 -5.84 -14.33
C LYS A 227 17.29 -4.42 -14.11
N LYS A 228 16.95 -3.69 -15.19
CA LYS A 228 16.37 -2.33 -15.15
C LYS A 228 14.99 -2.24 -14.49
N LEU A 229 14.32 -3.37 -14.27
CA LEU A 229 13.02 -3.47 -13.62
C LEU A 229 13.12 -4.02 -12.19
N ILE A 230 14.34 -4.28 -11.68
CA ILE A 230 14.56 -4.61 -10.28
C ILE A 230 14.67 -3.31 -9.50
N SER A 231 13.80 -3.14 -8.52
CA SER A 231 13.78 -1.95 -7.66
C SER A 231 14.28 -2.32 -6.28
N LYS A 232 15.26 -1.56 -5.78
CA LYS A 232 15.67 -1.58 -4.37
C LYS A 232 15.04 -0.42 -3.64
N THR A 233 14.43 -0.64 -2.48
CA THR A 233 13.85 0.44 -1.66
C THR A 233 13.90 0.09 -0.18
N PHE A 234 13.95 1.12 0.67
CA PHE A 234 13.63 0.98 2.07
C PHE A 234 12.12 0.87 2.27
N LEU A 235 11.72 0.06 3.24
CA LEU A 235 10.35 0.03 3.72
C LEU A 235 10.25 0.97 4.92
N GLU A 236 9.72 2.14 4.62
CA GLU A 236 9.44 3.22 5.57
C GLU A 236 7.98 3.19 6.01
N GLU A 237 7.72 3.57 7.25
CA GLU A 237 6.35 3.80 7.73
C GLU A 237 6.25 5.04 8.63
N LYS A 238 5.11 5.72 8.53
CA LYS A 238 4.71 6.84 9.39
C LYS A 238 3.24 7.19 9.16
N VAL A 239 2.48 7.26 10.25
CA VAL A 239 1.18 7.96 10.27
C VAL A 239 1.39 9.36 10.82
N PHE A 240 1.10 10.35 10.00
CA PHE A 240 1.17 11.75 10.40
C PHE A 240 -0.05 12.13 11.21
N ARG A 241 0.09 13.01 12.21
CA ARG A 241 -1.04 13.47 13.05
C ARG A 241 -1.78 14.67 12.47
N THR A 242 -1.17 15.38 11.52
CA THR A 242 -1.77 16.53 10.82
C THR A 242 -2.01 16.13 9.38
N TRP A 243 -3.27 16.00 9.00
CA TRP A 243 -3.68 15.62 7.64
C TRP A 243 -4.23 16.78 6.83
N TYR A 244 -4.47 17.94 7.44
CA TYR A 244 -4.93 19.14 6.76
C TYR A 244 -4.56 20.38 7.56
N HIS A 245 -4.49 21.49 6.85
CA HIS A 245 -4.42 22.84 7.40
C HIS A 245 -4.94 23.82 6.35
N GLY A 246 -5.63 24.86 6.79
CA GLY A 246 -6.25 25.81 5.87
C GLY A 246 -7.20 25.10 4.90
N ARG A 247 -6.99 25.34 3.60
CA ARG A 247 -7.71 24.72 2.48
C ARG A 247 -7.03 23.51 1.85
N SER A 248 -6.00 22.96 2.50
CA SER A 248 -5.24 21.82 1.99
C SER A 248 -5.42 20.58 2.85
N VAL A 249 -5.63 19.41 2.24
CA VAL A 249 -5.85 18.10 2.90
C VAL A 249 -5.04 17.00 2.23
N LEU A 250 -4.67 15.95 2.98
CA LEU A 250 -3.81 14.85 2.53
C LEU A 250 -4.57 13.51 2.47
N ILE A 251 -4.21 12.67 1.49
CA ILE A 251 -4.70 11.29 1.35
C ILE A 251 -3.55 10.30 1.03
N GLY A 252 -3.76 9.02 1.32
CA GLY A 252 -2.80 7.94 1.03
C GLY A 252 -1.46 8.10 1.75
N ASP A 253 -0.37 7.68 1.11
CA ASP A 253 0.99 7.74 1.67
C ASP A 253 1.44 9.16 2.07
N ALA A 254 0.75 10.21 1.57
CA ALA A 254 1.01 11.58 2.01
C ALA A 254 0.67 11.80 3.49
N CYS A 255 -0.22 11.00 4.09
CA CYS A 255 -0.58 11.11 5.51
C CYS A 255 -0.47 9.80 6.31
N HIS A 256 -0.42 8.62 5.67
CA HIS A 256 -0.24 7.34 6.35
C HIS A 256 0.52 6.31 5.50
N LYS A 257 1.85 6.47 5.43
CA LYS A 257 2.69 5.42 4.85
C LYS A 257 2.78 4.25 5.83
N ILE A 258 2.42 3.05 5.38
CA ILE A 258 2.47 1.82 6.19
C ILE A 258 3.32 0.76 5.51
N LEU A 259 3.87 -0.18 6.29
CA LEU A 259 4.61 -1.30 5.73
C LEU A 259 3.71 -2.22 4.87
N PRO A 260 4.26 -2.85 3.82
CA PRO A 260 3.47 -3.64 2.88
C PRO A 260 3.05 -5.02 3.40
N GLY A 261 3.53 -5.47 4.58
CA GLY A 261 3.30 -6.83 5.07
C GLY A 261 1.83 -7.23 5.26
N ALA A 262 0.90 -6.27 5.38
CA ALA A 262 -0.53 -6.54 5.42
C ALA A 262 -1.26 -6.30 4.07
N GLY A 263 -0.56 -5.80 3.05
CA GLY A 263 -1.13 -5.50 1.73
C GLY A 263 -2.20 -4.39 1.72
N GLN A 264 -2.25 -3.53 2.75
CA GLN A 264 -3.37 -2.59 2.94
C GLN A 264 -3.17 -1.17 2.38
N GLY A 265 -1.97 -0.80 1.92
CA GLY A 265 -1.65 0.59 1.54
C GLY A 265 -2.62 1.19 0.51
N ALA A 266 -2.79 0.51 -0.63
CA ALA A 266 -3.72 0.96 -1.67
C ALA A 266 -5.19 0.97 -1.20
N GLY A 267 -5.59 -0.03 -0.40
CA GLY A 267 -6.93 -0.10 0.17
C GLY A 267 -7.25 1.08 1.09
N LEU A 268 -6.29 1.52 1.90
CA LEU A 268 -6.44 2.71 2.74
C LEU A 268 -6.55 3.99 1.91
N ALA A 269 -5.70 4.16 0.89
CA ALA A 269 -5.79 5.32 0.00
C ALA A 269 -7.14 5.40 -0.73
N PHE A 270 -7.70 4.26 -1.16
CA PHE A 270 -9.04 4.24 -1.76
C PHE A 270 -10.14 4.60 -0.77
N ARG A 271 -10.07 4.11 0.47
CA ARG A 271 -11.01 4.52 1.53
C ARG A 271 -10.91 6.01 1.80
N ASP A 272 -9.70 6.59 1.80
CA ASP A 272 -9.55 8.04 1.95
C ASP A 272 -10.24 8.81 0.85
N ALA A 273 -10.02 8.40 -0.40
CA ALA A 273 -10.61 9.06 -1.56
C ALA A 273 -12.14 9.03 -1.49
N VAL A 274 -12.74 7.90 -1.12
CA VAL A 274 -14.19 7.75 -0.96
C VAL A 274 -14.72 8.62 0.18
N VAL A 275 -14.10 8.55 1.37
CA VAL A 275 -14.58 9.33 2.54
C VAL A 275 -14.41 10.82 2.30
N LEU A 276 -13.26 11.27 1.76
CA LEU A 276 -13.03 12.68 1.44
C LEU A 276 -14.01 13.17 0.38
N ALA A 277 -14.24 12.41 -0.70
CA ALA A 277 -15.22 12.76 -1.73
C ALA A 277 -16.62 12.91 -1.14
N ASN A 278 -17.05 12.01 -0.25
CA ASN A 278 -18.34 12.12 0.44
C ASN A 278 -18.41 13.36 1.35
N CYS A 279 -17.34 13.68 2.08
CA CYS A 279 -17.29 14.88 2.91
C CYS A 279 -17.35 16.16 2.08
N LEU A 280 -16.65 16.22 0.94
CA LEU A 280 -16.66 17.36 0.03
C LEU A 280 -18.00 17.52 -0.68
N TYR A 281 -18.61 16.42 -1.14
CA TYR A 281 -19.90 16.43 -1.83
C TYR A 281 -21.04 16.94 -0.94
N ASN A 282 -20.96 16.69 0.37
CA ASN A 282 -21.96 17.13 1.35
C ASN A 282 -21.72 18.55 1.89
N MET A 283 -20.73 19.29 1.39
CA MET A 283 -20.53 20.68 1.78
C MET A 283 -21.67 21.57 1.26
N LYS A 284 -22.07 22.55 2.06
CA LYS A 284 -23.12 23.52 1.67
C LYS A 284 -22.59 24.61 0.74
N ASP A 285 -21.34 25.00 0.93
CA ASP A 285 -20.65 26.06 0.20
C ASP A 285 -19.13 25.87 0.30
N ASN A 286 -18.37 26.74 -0.36
CA ASN A 286 -16.90 26.75 -0.33
C ASN A 286 -16.33 27.67 0.77
N SER A 287 -17.13 28.02 1.78
CA SER A 287 -16.65 28.81 2.91
C SER A 287 -15.61 28.03 3.69
N PHE A 288 -14.71 28.74 4.37
CA PHE A 288 -13.70 28.12 5.22
C PHE A 288 -14.32 27.21 6.28
N LYS A 289 -15.47 27.60 6.84
CA LYS A 289 -16.21 26.80 7.83
C LYS A 289 -16.69 25.47 7.26
N SER A 290 -17.27 25.46 6.06
CA SER A 290 -17.74 24.24 5.39
C SER A 290 -16.59 23.30 5.05
N ILE A 291 -15.49 23.84 4.48
CA ILE A 291 -14.30 23.06 4.13
C ILE A 291 -13.64 22.48 5.37
N LYS A 292 -13.44 23.29 6.42
CA LYS A 292 -12.90 22.80 7.68
C LYS A 292 -13.76 21.68 8.26
N SER A 293 -15.08 21.84 8.26
CA SER A 293 -15.99 20.79 8.74
C SER A 293 -15.89 19.50 7.92
N ALA A 294 -15.70 19.59 6.60
CA ALA A 294 -15.49 18.42 5.75
C ALA A 294 -14.18 17.72 6.09
N PHE A 295 -13.09 18.47 6.27
CA PHE A 295 -11.79 17.92 6.65
C PHE A 295 -11.80 17.32 8.06
N ASP A 296 -12.44 17.98 9.03
CA ASP A 296 -12.62 17.46 10.40
C ASP A 296 -13.35 16.11 10.36
N ASN A 297 -14.43 15.99 9.57
CA ASN A 297 -15.21 14.76 9.42
C ASN A 297 -14.42 13.65 8.71
N TYR A 298 -13.65 13.98 7.69
CA TYR A 298 -12.75 13.05 7.00
C TYR A 298 -11.69 12.50 7.96
N TYR A 299 -10.99 13.39 8.67
CA TYR A 299 -9.95 13.01 9.63
C TYR A 299 -10.49 12.14 10.75
N LYS A 300 -11.64 12.51 11.34
CA LYS A 300 -12.29 11.75 12.42
C LYS A 300 -12.62 10.30 12.01
N GLN A 301 -13.00 10.08 10.76
CA GLN A 301 -13.33 8.75 10.25
C GLN A 301 -12.07 7.94 9.89
N ARG A 302 -11.04 8.58 9.35
CA ARG A 302 -9.91 7.88 8.71
C ARG A 302 -8.68 7.74 9.59
N TYR A 303 -8.36 8.73 10.42
CA TYR A 303 -7.16 8.71 11.25
C TYR A 303 -7.09 7.51 12.21
N PRO A 304 -8.16 7.15 12.97
CA PRO A 304 -8.10 5.99 13.87
C PRO A 304 -7.84 4.67 13.14
N GLU A 305 -8.39 4.52 11.93
CA GLU A 305 -8.17 3.34 11.11
C GLU A 305 -6.72 3.27 10.60
N ALA A 306 -6.18 4.40 10.12
CA ALA A 306 -4.79 4.48 9.68
C ALA A 306 -3.81 4.17 10.82
N GLU A 307 -4.05 4.71 12.03
CA GLU A 307 -3.21 4.42 13.20
C GLU A 307 -3.27 2.94 13.59
N MET A 308 -4.47 2.35 13.59
CA MET A 308 -4.64 0.91 13.83
C MET A 308 -3.88 0.09 12.77
N GLN A 309 -3.96 0.48 11.51
CA GLN A 309 -3.33 -0.27 10.42
C GLN A 309 -1.81 -0.12 10.37
N LEU A 310 -1.25 0.98 10.86
CA LEU A 310 0.20 1.09 11.09
C LEU A 310 0.69 -0.03 12.01
N LYS A 311 0.04 -0.19 13.18
CA LYS A 311 0.40 -1.23 14.17
C LYS A 311 0.23 -2.63 13.59
N LYS A 312 -0.89 -2.89 12.90
CA LYS A 312 -1.16 -4.19 12.26
C LYS A 312 -0.16 -4.50 11.16
N SER A 313 0.18 -3.52 10.31
CA SER A 313 1.11 -3.70 9.21
C SER A 313 2.53 -3.92 9.71
N ALA A 314 2.95 -3.23 10.77
CA ALA A 314 4.21 -3.49 11.45
C ALA A 314 4.27 -4.92 12.01
N TYR A 315 3.22 -5.37 12.68
CA TYR A 315 3.13 -6.74 13.20
C TYR A 315 3.15 -7.79 12.07
N SER A 316 2.32 -7.63 11.03
CA SER A 316 2.31 -8.53 9.87
C SER A 316 3.65 -8.54 9.14
N SER A 317 4.33 -7.39 9.04
CA SER A 317 5.67 -7.30 8.44
C SER A 317 6.72 -8.00 9.29
N LYS A 318 6.62 -7.91 10.63
CA LYS A 318 7.49 -8.66 11.55
C LYS A 318 7.36 -10.19 11.36
N ILE A 319 6.14 -10.68 11.13
CA ILE A 319 5.89 -12.09 10.82
C ILE A 319 6.39 -12.43 9.42
N MET A 320 6.01 -11.65 8.41
CA MET A 320 6.26 -11.95 7.00
C MET A 320 7.74 -11.82 6.63
N PHE A 321 8.45 -10.86 7.22
CA PHE A 321 9.82 -10.54 6.83
C PHE A 321 10.89 -11.24 7.65
N GLY A 322 10.47 -12.11 8.57
CA GLY A 322 11.36 -12.93 9.39
C GLY A 322 11.97 -12.14 10.54
N GLN A 323 11.61 -12.50 11.77
CA GLN A 323 12.59 -12.56 12.84
C GLN A 323 13.05 -14.02 12.93
N VAL A 324 14.30 -14.26 13.36
CA VAL A 324 14.61 -15.57 13.94
C VAL A 324 13.54 -15.84 15.00
N TYR A 325 12.64 -16.79 14.75
CA TYR A 325 11.69 -17.32 15.72
C TYR A 325 12.50 -18.03 16.80
N ASN A 326 13.21 -17.29 17.65
CA ASN A 326 13.70 -17.85 18.88
C ASN A 326 12.47 -18.12 19.75
N VAL A 327 12.47 -19.23 20.48
CA VAL A 327 11.35 -19.66 21.32
C VAL A 327 10.97 -18.59 22.36
N ASN A 328 11.87 -17.65 22.66
CA ASN A 328 11.63 -16.56 23.60
C ASN A 328 10.77 -15.41 23.01
N SER A 329 10.80 -15.18 21.69
CA SER A 329 10.04 -14.12 21.03
C SER A 329 8.52 -14.34 21.06
N LEU A 330 8.08 -15.59 21.26
CA LEU A 330 6.68 -15.96 21.48
C LEU A 330 6.21 -15.67 22.91
N ASN A 331 7.11 -15.64 23.90
CA ASN A 331 6.76 -15.39 25.31
C ASN A 331 6.62 -13.90 25.64
N GLU A 332 7.12 -13.01 24.80
CA GLU A 332 6.82 -11.56 24.86
C GLU A 332 5.48 -11.21 24.16
N MET A 333 4.69 -12.23 23.77
CA MET A 333 3.41 -12.07 23.08
C MET A 333 2.17 -12.31 23.97
N GLU A 334 2.34 -12.46 25.29
CA GLU A 334 1.26 -12.43 26.30
C GLU A 334 1.19 -11.05 26.99
#